data_AF-A0A0L7K2X1-F1
#
_entry.id   AF-A0A0L7K2X1-F1
#
_cell.length_a   1.000
_cell.length_b   1.000
_cell.length_c   1.000
_cell.angle_alpha   90.00
_cell.angle_beta   90.00
_cell.angle_gamma   90.00
#
_symmetry.space_group_name_H-M   'P 1'
#
loop_
_entity.id
_entity.type
_entity.pdbx_description
1 polymer ?
#
loop_
_entity_poly.entity_id
_entity_poly.type
_entity_poly.pdbx_seq_one_letter_code
_entity_poly.pdbx_strand_id
1 'polypeptide(L)' 'VNGLSYLQSGVDIDAAATLVRQIEPIATGTHRRGVLGRLGCFSGLFQLSAMDPSLKDPVLVQGTDGVGTKLKVRLQV' A
#
# COMPACT_ATOMS: atom_id res chain seq x y z
N VAL A 1 13.26 -9.68 -32.06
CA VAL A 1 13.57 -8.72 -30.97
C VAL A 1 14.45 -9.44 -29.96
N ASN A 2 15.70 -9.03 -29.78
CA ASN A 2 16.50 -9.49 -28.64
C ASN A 2 15.76 -9.01 -27.38
N GLY A 3 15.07 -9.96 -26.72
CA GLY A 3 13.96 -9.67 -25.83
C GLY A 3 14.43 -9.12 -24.49
N LEU A 4 14.39 -7.79 -24.36
CA LEU A 4 14.43 -7.13 -23.05
C LEU A 4 13.19 -7.57 -22.28
N SER A 5 13.37 -8.26 -21.15
CA SER A 5 12.27 -8.61 -20.26
C SER A 5 12.05 -7.51 -19.22
N TYR A 6 10.81 -7.37 -18.74
CA TYR A 6 10.50 -6.43 -17.67
C TYR A 6 11.27 -6.77 -16.38
N LEU A 7 11.55 -8.06 -16.17
CA LEU A 7 12.44 -8.55 -15.11
C LEU A 7 13.86 -7.99 -15.23
N GLN A 8 14.41 -7.89 -16.45
CA GLN A 8 15.74 -7.29 -16.67
C GLN A 8 15.77 -5.79 -16.38
N SER A 9 14.61 -5.11 -16.39
CA SER A 9 14.51 -3.72 -15.89
C SER A 9 14.41 -3.62 -14.36
N GLY A 10 14.51 -4.75 -13.65
CA GLY A 10 14.43 -4.82 -12.19
C GLY A 10 13.01 -4.99 -11.65
N VAL A 11 12.03 -5.28 -12.51
CA VAL A 11 10.63 -5.44 -12.10
C VAL A 11 10.18 -6.89 -12.22
N ASP A 12 10.04 -7.55 -11.07
CA ASP A 12 9.52 -8.91 -10.96
C ASP A 12 8.02 -8.88 -10.62
N ILE A 13 7.19 -9.18 -11.62
CA ILE A 13 5.72 -9.19 -11.50
C ILE A 13 5.24 -10.33 -10.60
N ASP A 14 5.88 -11.50 -10.68
CA ASP A 14 5.48 -12.68 -9.94
C ASP A 14 5.84 -12.54 -8.45
N ALA A 15 7.01 -11.95 -8.15
CA ALA A 15 7.37 -11.57 -6.79
C ALA A 15 6.38 -10.55 -6.21
N ALA A 16 6.01 -9.52 -6.99
CA ALA A 16 5.03 -8.53 -6.55
C ALA A 16 3.66 -9.17 -6.26
N ALA A 17 3.15 -10.02 -7.16
CA ALA A 17 1.87 -10.71 -6.97
C ALA A 17 1.91 -11.67 -5.77
N THR A 18 3.04 -12.32 -5.52
CA THR A 18 3.24 -13.19 -4.35
C THR A 18 3.21 -12.40 -3.06
N LEU A 19 3.92 -11.26 -3.00
CA LEU A 19 3.90 -10.37 -1.85
C LEU A 19 2.48 -9.87 -1.56
N VAL A 20 1.76 -9.40 -2.58
CA VAL A 20 0.37 -8.92 -2.43
C VAL A 20 -0.51 -9.98 -1.78
N ARG A 21 -0.45 -11.24 -2.24
CA ARG A 21 -1.22 -12.36 -1.66
C ARG A 21 -0.87 -12.63 -0.21
N GLN A 22 0.41 -12.49 0.17
CA GLN A 22 0.85 -12.72 1.55
C GLN A 22 0.37 -11.62 2.51
N ILE A 23 0.39 -10.36 2.07
CA ILE A 23 0.03 -9.22 2.94
C ILE A 23 -1.47 -8.90 2.94
N GLU A 24 -2.23 -9.34 1.94
CA GLU A 24 -3.67 -9.11 1.82
C GLU A 24 -4.47 -9.38 3.10
N PRO A 25 -4.32 -10.51 3.82
CA PRO A 25 -5.06 -10.74 5.06
C PRO A 25 -4.69 -9.74 6.17
N ILE A 26 -3.43 -9.34 6.25
CA ILE A 26 -2.94 -8.38 7.25
C ILE A 26 -3.50 -6.99 6.95
N ALA A 27 -3.44 -6.57 5.67
CA ALA A 27 -3.95 -5.28 5.22
C ALA A 27 -5.48 -5.20 5.38
N THR A 28 -6.20 -6.24 4.98
CA THR A 28 -7.66 -6.33 5.07
C THR A 28 -8.14 -6.30 6.53
N GLY A 29 -7.35 -6.84 7.47
CA GLY A 29 -7.61 -6.72 8.91
C GLY A 29 -7.70 -5.29 9.44
N THR A 30 -7.23 -4.30 8.68
CA THR A 30 -7.29 -2.86 9.04
C THR A 30 -8.44 -2.11 8.36
N HIS A 31 -9.26 -2.78 7.56
CA HIS A 31 -10.37 -2.14 6.86
C HIS A 31 -11.35 -1.47 7.82
N ARG A 32 -11.80 -0.28 7.43
CA ARG A 32 -12.78 0.52 8.17
C ARG A 32 -13.74 1.19 7.22
N ARG A 33 -14.82 1.75 7.77
CA ARG A 33 -15.84 2.48 7.00
C ARG A 33 -15.17 3.58 6.17
N GLY A 34 -15.48 3.60 4.88
CA GLY A 34 -14.88 4.51 3.91
C GLY A 34 -13.89 3.85 2.96
N VAL A 35 -13.29 2.70 3.29
CA VAL A 35 -12.44 1.96 2.32
C VAL A 35 -13.30 1.51 1.14
N LEU A 36 -12.84 1.79 -0.08
CA LEU A 36 -13.47 1.32 -1.32
C LEU A 36 -12.51 0.37 -2.04
N GLY A 37 -13.00 -0.83 -2.39
CA GLY A 37 -12.24 -1.83 -3.15
C GLY A 37 -11.43 -2.81 -2.28
N ARG A 38 -10.37 -3.37 -2.86
CA ARG A 38 -9.50 -4.38 -2.26
C ARG A 38 -8.03 -4.15 -2.66
N LEU A 39 -7.10 -4.82 -1.98
CA LEU A 39 -5.67 -4.78 -2.32
C LEU A 39 -5.44 -5.37 -3.73
N GLY A 40 -4.51 -4.78 -4.49
CA GLY A 40 -4.19 -5.21 -5.87
C GLY A 40 -4.65 -4.25 -6.97
N CYS A 41 -5.40 -3.20 -6.63
CA CYS A 41 -5.64 -2.07 -7.53
C CYS A 41 -4.41 -1.14 -7.59
N PHE A 42 -4.32 -0.34 -8.66
CA PHE A 42 -3.24 0.66 -8.82
C PHE A 42 -3.19 1.68 -7.67
N SER A 43 -4.35 2.05 -7.12
CA SER A 43 -4.48 2.94 -5.97
C SER A 43 -5.51 2.42 -4.97
N GLY A 44 -5.31 2.80 -3.70
CA GLY A 44 -6.33 2.65 -2.66
C GLY A 44 -7.29 3.84 -2.67
N LEU A 45 -8.55 3.60 -2.35
CA LEU A 45 -9.60 4.61 -2.35
C LEU A 45 -10.26 4.68 -0.96
N PHE A 46 -10.57 5.91 -0.52
CA PHE A 46 -11.25 6.15 0.75
C PHE A 46 -12.30 7.26 0.63
N GLN A 47 -13.55 6.95 0.96
CA GLN A 47 -14.67 7.88 0.96
C GLN A 47 -14.88 8.49 2.35
N LEU A 48 -14.55 9.78 2.49
CA LEU A 48 -14.68 10.52 3.76
C LEU A 48 -16.12 10.61 4.26
N SER A 49 -17.10 10.84 3.36
CA SER A 49 -18.50 10.94 3.75
C SER A 49 -19.09 9.62 4.26
N ALA A 50 -18.54 8.48 3.81
CA ALA A 50 -18.90 7.19 4.36
C ALA A 50 -18.34 7.02 5.77
N MET A 51 -17.16 7.58 6.08
CA MET A 51 -16.59 7.57 7.43
C MET A 51 -17.45 8.40 8.40
N ASP A 52 -17.74 9.65 8.04
CA ASP A 52 -18.57 10.58 8.82
C ASP A 52 -19.38 11.52 7.89
N PRO A 53 -20.71 11.36 7.81
CA PRO A 53 -21.58 12.21 6.98
C PRO A 53 -21.65 13.68 7.44
N SER A 54 -21.19 14.01 8.65
CA SER A 54 -21.22 15.38 9.18
C SER A 54 -20.07 16.27 8.69
N LEU A 55 -19.07 15.69 8.01
CA LEU A 55 -17.96 16.41 7.41
C LEU A 55 -18.45 17.30 6.25
N LYS A 56 -18.43 18.62 6.46
CA LYS A 56 -18.86 19.61 5.46
C LYS A 56 -17.72 20.27 4.67
N ASP A 57 -16.57 20.47 5.31
CA ASP A 57 -15.39 21.08 4.69
C ASP A 57 -14.10 20.51 5.34
N PRO A 58 -13.77 19.24 5.08
CA PRO A 58 -12.66 18.57 5.75
C PRO A 58 -11.32 19.04 5.18
N VAL A 59 -10.38 19.37 6.07
CA VAL A 59 -8.97 19.57 5.70
C VAL A 59 -8.21 18.25 5.81
N LEU A 60 -7.55 17.84 4.74
CA LEU A 60 -6.68 16.66 4.74
C LEU A 60 -5.26 17.03 5.13
N VAL A 61 -4.74 16.39 6.16
CA VAL A 61 -3.34 16.50 6.58
C VAL A 61 -2.64 15.18 6.24
N GLN A 62 -1.49 15.27 5.56
CA GLN A 62 -0.65 14.13 5.24
C GLN A 62 0.78 14.37 5.71
N GLY A 63 1.48 13.27 5.98
CA GLY A 63 2.88 13.29 6.38
C GLY A 63 3.56 12.01 5.91
N THR A 64 4.87 12.09 5.72
CA THR A 64 5.73 10.95 5.39
C THR A 64 6.90 10.93 6.37
N ASP A 65 7.24 9.76 6.88
CA ASP A 65 8.29 9.60 7.88
C ASP A 65 9.09 8.32 7.62
N GLY A 66 10.39 8.36 7.87
CA GLY A 66 11.31 7.26 7.62
C GLY A 66 11.81 6.65 8.93
N VAL A 67 11.90 5.32 8.98
CA VAL A 67 12.35 4.58 10.18
C VAL A 67 13.81 4.90 10.59
N GLY A 68 14.64 5.35 9.64
CA GLY A 68 16.02 5.77 9.90
C GLY A 68 16.97 4.62 10.27
N THR A 69 18.00 4.93 11.07
CA THR A 69 19.07 3.98 11.41
C THR A 69 18.61 2.77 12.23
N LYS A 70 17.38 2.77 12.76
CA LYS A 70 16.78 1.61 13.43
C LYS A 70 16.69 0.38 12.51
N LEU A 71 16.60 0.59 11.19
CA LEU A 71 16.70 -0.50 10.22
C LEU A 71 18.04 -1.25 10.29
N LYS A 72 19.16 -0.54 10.54
CA LYS A 72 20.48 -1.17 10.66
C LYS A 72 20.54 -2.12 11.84
N VAL A 73 19.97 -1.73 12.97
CA VAL A 73 19.88 -2.59 14.16
C VAL A 73 19.05 -3.84 13.87
N ARG A 74 17.90 -3.69 13.19
CA ARG A 74 17.06 -4.86 12.83
C ARG A 74 17.75 -5.84 11.89
N LEU A 75 18.61 -5.35 11.00
CA LEU A 75 19.32 -6.19 10.01
C LEU A 75 20.59 -6.85 10.56
N GLN A 76 21.12 -6.36 11.68
CA GLN A 76 22.28 -6.95 12.37
C GLN A 76 21.91 -8.10 13.31
N VAL A 77 20.63 -8.26 13.63
CA VAL A 77 20.06 -9.30 14.51
C VAL A 77 19.18 -10.22 13.71
#